data_AF-A0A7I7ZWK1-F1
#
_entry.id   AF-A0A7I7ZWK1-F1
#
_cell.length_a   1.000
_cell.length_b   1.000
_cell.length_c   1.000
_cell.angle_alpha   90.00
_cell.angle_beta   90.00
_cell.angle_gamma   90.00
#
_symmetry.space_group_name_H-M   'P 1'
#
loop_
_entity.id
_entity.type
_entity.pdbx_description
1 polymer ?
#
loop_
_entity_poly.entity_id
_entity_poly.type
_entity_poly.pdbx_seq_one_letter_code
_entity_poly.pdbx_strand_id
1 'polypeptide(L)' 'MNAAGKPEALGEMCEQAGAVATATHDSDGRLQWTVQLSDGSTADTKALASTTSWTPVNPETVLL' A
#
# COMPACT_ATOMS: atom_id res chain seq x y z
N MET A 1 -7.62 -5.14 -10.82
CA MET A 1 -7.67 -5.16 -9.34
C MET A 1 -7.71 -6.60 -8.85
N ASN A 2 -6.66 -7.06 -8.17
CA ASN A 2 -6.51 -8.44 -7.71
C ASN A 2 -7.37 -8.76 -6.49
N ALA A 3 -7.31 -10.03 -6.06
CA ALA A 3 -8.00 -10.52 -4.87
C ALA A 3 -7.65 -9.78 -3.56
N ALA A 4 -6.53 -9.03 -3.53
CA ALA A 4 -6.12 -8.19 -2.40
C ALA A 4 -6.57 -6.73 -2.54
N GLY A 5 -7.43 -6.42 -3.52
CA GLY A 5 -7.90 -5.06 -3.78
C GLY A 5 -6.79 -4.14 -4.31
N LYS A 6 -5.70 -4.70 -4.87
CA LYS A 6 -4.61 -3.92 -5.44
C LYS A 6 -4.68 -3.90 -6.94
N PRO A 7 -4.18 -2.85 -7.59
CA PRO A 7 -4.14 -2.85 -9.04
C PRO A 7 -2.91 -3.62 -9.54
N GLU A 8 -3.10 -4.34 -10.64
CA GLU A 8 -2.15 -5.25 -11.27
C GLU A 8 -1.49 -4.64 -12.52
N ALA A 9 -1.94 -3.46 -12.96
CA ALA A 9 -1.58 -2.82 -14.21
C ALA A 9 -1.48 -1.29 -14.09
N LEU A 10 -0.84 -0.69 -15.09
CA LEU A 10 -0.68 0.75 -15.20
C LEU A 10 -2.00 1.50 -15.36
N GLY A 11 -2.06 2.71 -14.81
CA GLY A 11 -3.22 3.58 -14.91
C GLY A 11 -4.43 3.14 -14.08
N GLU A 12 -4.34 2.00 -13.39
CA GLU A 12 -5.36 1.63 -12.44
C GLU A 12 -5.30 2.52 -11.19
N MET A 13 -6.49 2.82 -10.68
CA MET A 13 -6.71 3.69 -9.54
C MET A 13 -7.17 2.89 -8.33
N CYS A 14 -6.59 3.17 -7.17
CA CYS A 14 -6.99 2.59 -5.89
C CYS A 14 -7.49 3.70 -4.96
N GLU A 15 -8.66 3.49 -4.36
CA GLU A 15 -9.19 4.39 -3.34
C GLU A 15 -9.22 3.68 -1.99
N GLN A 16 -8.55 4.26 -0.99
CA GLN A 16 -8.56 3.74 0.38
C GLN A 16 -8.60 4.89 1.37
N ALA A 17 -9.62 4.92 2.25
CA ALA A 17 -9.76 5.91 3.32
C ALA A 17 -9.62 7.38 2.85
N GLY A 18 -10.07 7.68 1.63
CA GLY A 18 -9.97 9.02 1.04
C GLY A 18 -8.62 9.35 0.37
N ALA A 19 -7.70 8.40 0.32
CA ALA A 19 -6.49 8.48 -0.50
C ALA A 19 -6.71 7.83 -1.87
N VAL A 20 -6.16 8.46 -2.91
CA VAL A 20 -6.17 7.97 -4.30
C VAL A 20 -4.75 7.57 -4.69
N ALA A 21 -4.58 6.36 -5.19
CA ALA A 21 -3.30 5.88 -5.71
C ALA A 21 -3.37 5.62 -7.21
N THR A 22 -2.36 6.09 -7.95
CA THR A 22 -2.24 5.89 -9.41
C THR A 22 -0.94 5.17 -9.75
N ALA A 23 -1.01 4.14 -10.60
CA ALA A 23 0.15 3.36 -11.05
C ALA A 23 0.85 3.97 -12.28
N THR A 24 2.16 4.10 -12.19
CA THR A 24 3.10 4.46 -13.27
C THR A 24 4.28 3.47 -13.33
N HIS A 25 5.10 3.55 -14.38
CA HIS A 25 6.38 2.84 -14.41
C HIS A 25 7.52 3.78 -14.01
N ASP A 26 8.48 3.24 -13.26
CA ASP A 26 9.77 3.89 -13.04
C ASP A 26 10.73 3.65 -14.23
N SER A 27 11.96 4.16 -14.11
CA SER A 27 13.00 4.02 -15.14
C SER A 27 13.40 2.58 -15.44
N ASP A 28 13.15 1.66 -14.51
CA ASP A 28 13.46 0.22 -14.64
C ASP A 28 12.24 -0.59 -15.10
N GLY A 29 11.12 0.08 -15.42
CA GLY A 29 9.87 -0.56 -15.84
C GLY A 29 9.10 -1.22 -14.70
N ARG A 30 9.43 -0.92 -13.45
CA ARG A 30 8.69 -1.41 -12.28
C ARG A 30 7.53 -0.48 -11.95
N LEU A 31 6.48 -1.05 -11.36
CA LEU A 31 5.35 -0.28 -10.84
C LEU A 31 5.80 0.67 -9.73
N GLN A 32 5.50 1.95 -9.92
CA GLN A 32 5.60 3.01 -8.95
C GLN A 32 4.23 3.64 -8.77
N TRP A 33 3.92 4.05 -7.54
CA TRP A 33 2.64 4.62 -7.18
C TRP A 33 2.84 6.05 -6.73
N THR A 34 1.98 6.94 -7.23
CA THR A 34 1.79 8.25 -6.64
C THR A 34 0.48 8.19 -5.84
N VAL A 35 0.57 8.44 -4.54
CA VAL A 35 -0.55 8.43 -3.61
C VAL A 35 -0.89 9.86 -3.24
N GLN A 36 -2.12 10.26 -3.49
CA GLN A 36 -2.67 11.54 -3.08
C GLN A 36 -3.58 11.33 -1.88
N LEU A 37 -3.28 12.01 -0.78
CA LEU A 37 -4.06 11.98 0.44
C LEU A 37 -5.17 13.04 0.39
N SER A 38 -6.15 12.89 1.27
CA SER A 38 -7.30 13.79 1.38
C SER A 38 -6.92 15.22 1.82
N ASP A 39 -5.76 15.40 2.44
CA ASP A 39 -5.20 16.71 2.78
C ASP A 39 -4.49 17.39 1.59
N GLY A 40 -4.49 16.75 0.42
CA GLY A 40 -3.83 17.22 -0.80
C GLY A 40 -2.35 16.86 -0.89
N SER A 41 -1.76 16.27 0.16
CA SER A 41 -0.38 15.80 0.14
C SER A 41 -0.21 14.65 -0.86
N THR A 42 0.95 14.59 -1.50
CA THR A 42 1.32 13.51 -2.41
C THR A 42 2.59 12.82 -1.94
N ALA A 43 2.63 11.49 -2.09
CA ALA A 43 3.79 10.67 -1.78
C ALA A 43 3.99 9.61 -2.85
N ASP A 44 5.24 9.43 -3.27
CA ASP A 44 5.62 8.33 -4.15
C ASP A 44 6.00 7.10 -3.31
N THR A 45 5.45 5.94 -3.68
CA THR A 45 5.76 4.66 -3.04
C THR A 45 5.84 3.54 -4.06
N LYS A 46 6.69 2.55 -3.82
CA LYS A 46 6.69 1.30 -4.58
C LYS A 46 5.78 0.24 -3.95
N ALA A 47 5.14 0.53 -2.82
CA ALA A 47 4.26 -0.36 -2.09
C ALA A 47 2.99 0.36 -1.58
N LEU A 48 1.81 -0.10 -2.04
CA LEU A 48 0.51 0.45 -1.60
C LEU A 48 -0.08 -0.19 -0.34
N ALA A 49 0.42 -1.37 0.07
CA ALA A 49 -0.03 -1.95 1.32
C ALA A 49 1.07 -2.84 1.86
N SER A 50 1.35 -2.65 3.14
CA SER A 50 2.18 -3.55 3.94
C SER A 50 1.24 -4.48 4.68
N THR A 51 1.40 -5.80 4.48
CA THR A 51 0.68 -6.78 5.28
C THR A 51 1.40 -6.90 6.62
N THR A 52 0.86 -6.28 7.66
CA THR A 52 1.38 -6.47 9.02
C THR A 52 0.70 -7.68 9.64
N SER A 53 1.46 -8.75 9.82
CA SER A 53 1.01 -9.93 10.56
C SER A 53 1.28 -9.72 12.06
N TRP A 54 0.25 -9.82 12.88
CA TRP A 54 0.39 -9.81 14.34
C TRP A 54 0.48 -11.24 14.83
N THR A 55 1.57 -11.58 15.52
CA THR A 55 1.65 -12.84 16.26
C THR A 55 1.07 -12.60 17.65
N PRO A 56 0.01 -13.33 18.07
CA PRO A 56 -0.48 -13.22 19.44
C PRO A 56 0.64 -13.63 20.40
N VAL A 57 1.01 -12.72 21.30
CA VAL A 57 1.94 -13.03 22.39
C VAL A 57 1.20 -13.90 23.40
N ASN A 58 1.74 -15.08 23.70
CA ASN A 58 1.22 -15.90 24.80
C ASN A 58 1.60 -15.22 26.12
N PRO A 59 0.64 -14.74 26.93
CA PRO A 59 0.92 -13.94 28.13
C PRO A 59 1.71 -14.71 29.20
N GLU A 60 1.72 -16.04 29.16
CA GLU A 60 2.45 -16.89 30.11
C GLU A 60 3.96 -17.01 29.81
N THR A 61 4.43 -16.44 28.70
CA THR A 61 5.85 -16.50 28.28
C THR A 61 6.63 -15.23 28.61
N VAL A 62 5.96 -14.17 29.08
CA VAL A 62 6.62 -12.94 29.54
C VAL A 62 6.77 -13.03 31.06
N LEU A 63 7.74 -13.84 31.51
CA LEU A 63 8.27 -13.74 32.87
C LEU A 63 9.18 -12.50 32.89
N LEU A 64 8.73 -11.45 33.58
CA LEU A 64 9.50 -10.26 33.94
C LEU A 64 10.58 -10.60 34.98
#